data_AF-K0BAH6-F1
#
_entry.id   AF-K0BAH6-F1
#
_cell.length_a   1.000
_cell.length_b   1.000
_cell.length_c   1.000
_cell.angle_alpha   90.00
_cell.angle_beta   90.00
_cell.angle_gamma   90.00
#
_symmetry.space_group_name_H-M   'P 1'
#
loop_
_entity.id
_entity.type
_entity.pdbx_description
1 polymer ?
#
loop_
_entity_poly.entity_id
_entity_poly.type
_entity_poly.pdbx_seq_one_letter_code
_entity_poly.pdbx_strand_id
1 'polypeptide(L)'
;MTNITFTIPSVLNQSGGEKKIETSADSLQDAFIKVSEIMGDDFKRRVLEGDGTPRSLINIYINGKNAKFSSGMETVLKDGDEVYILPAVAGGSEELSPKELDKFSRQVMLEEIGYGGQLKLKNAKVCVVGTGGLGHPIISRLATMGIGTLRIVDRDVIELSNLHRQMMFDEDDVGQVKVEVAAKKLQKLNPDCKIEALAVSVNDYTALEVVEGCDVVVDALDSVNARYALNKACVKFEIPFVTGAAVGTSGQVFTVIPKKSACYYCMFPSLDEDSMPTCSIEGVHPPILSIVGAIEVSEAVKIILGKPPNLSQRILHIDLENLDFNSTRTFRADECPVCGTGKLDVVTKEELILEELCGRNRGKRTYSITPTETFDVDVDAVTRIAKEKGFIVENQGNLGLSMRTNDLSVSFMKKGSAVVVGPKNEQEAVILYKELLGQTIKTAN
;
A
#
# COMPACT_ATOMS: atom_id res chain seq x y z
N MET A 1 -53.12 8.97 -8.34
CA MET A 1 -52.17 8.06 -8.99
C MET A 1 -50.99 8.87 -9.49
N THR A 2 -50.11 9.09 -8.54
CA THR A 2 -48.85 9.83 -8.64
C THR A 2 -47.78 8.95 -9.27
N ASN A 3 -47.08 9.41 -10.31
CA ASN A 3 -45.97 8.66 -10.90
C ASN A 3 -44.68 8.89 -10.11
N ILE A 4 -44.00 7.81 -9.77
CA ILE A 4 -42.75 7.82 -9.02
C ILE A 4 -41.71 6.92 -9.68
N THR A 5 -40.44 7.11 -9.33
CA THR A 5 -39.37 6.16 -9.63
C THR A 5 -38.93 5.48 -8.35
N PHE A 6 -38.99 4.15 -8.30
CA PHE A 6 -38.52 3.35 -7.18
C PHE A 6 -37.20 2.67 -7.54
N THR A 7 -36.12 3.06 -6.88
CA THR A 7 -34.77 2.58 -7.14
C THR A 7 -34.35 1.57 -6.08
N ILE A 8 -33.96 0.38 -6.55
CA ILE A 8 -33.54 -0.75 -5.72
C ILE A 8 -32.05 -0.99 -5.99
N PRO A 9 -31.19 -1.06 -4.96
CA PRO A 9 -29.77 -1.32 -5.12
C PRO A 9 -29.52 -2.78 -5.51
N SER A 10 -28.39 -3.05 -6.16
CA SER A 10 -28.01 -4.39 -6.66
C SER A 10 -28.12 -5.49 -5.61
N VAL A 11 -27.75 -5.19 -4.37
CA VAL A 11 -27.83 -6.10 -3.21
C VAL A 11 -29.24 -6.62 -2.92
N LEU A 12 -30.27 -5.87 -3.31
CA LEU A 12 -31.69 -6.22 -3.10
C LEU A 12 -32.41 -6.66 -4.38
N ASN A 13 -31.78 -6.59 -5.56
CA ASN A 13 -32.45 -6.83 -6.85
C ASN A 13 -31.85 -7.96 -7.71
N GLN A 14 -30.79 -8.64 -7.24
CA GLN A 14 -30.08 -9.74 -7.93
C GLN A 14 -29.47 -9.40 -9.30
N SER A 15 -29.52 -8.14 -9.74
CA SER A 15 -28.95 -7.67 -11.00
C SER A 15 -27.61 -6.96 -10.78
N GLY A 16 -26.78 -6.89 -11.83
CA GLY A 16 -25.45 -6.25 -11.79
C GLY A 16 -25.45 -4.73 -11.61
N GLY A 17 -26.61 -4.12 -11.37
CA GLY A 17 -26.76 -2.68 -11.20
C GLY A 17 -28.00 -2.30 -10.40
N GLU A 18 -28.21 -0.99 -10.23
CA GLU A 18 -29.45 -0.48 -9.65
C GLU A 18 -30.62 -0.75 -10.61
N LYS A 19 -31.74 -1.17 -10.05
CA LYS A 19 -32.98 -1.41 -10.79
C LYS A 19 -33.95 -0.28 -10.48
N LYS A 20 -34.30 0.49 -11.50
CA LYS A 20 -35.30 1.55 -11.42
C LYS A 20 -36.64 1.02 -11.93
N ILE A 21 -37.69 1.20 -11.14
CA ILE A 21 -39.05 0.79 -11.46
C ILE A 21 -39.93 2.03 -11.47
N GLU A 22 -40.46 2.37 -12.64
CA GLU A 22 -41.50 3.39 -12.75
C GLU A 22 -42.83 2.77 -12.32
N THR A 23 -43.51 3.41 -11.37
CA THR A 23 -44.81 2.95 -10.88
C THR A 23 -45.67 4.13 -10.46
N SER A 24 -46.98 3.91 -10.45
CA SER A 24 -47.92 4.88 -9.92
C SER A 24 -48.26 4.51 -8.49
N ALA A 25 -47.94 5.36 -7.51
CA ALA A 25 -48.22 5.10 -6.10
C ALA A 25 -48.49 6.38 -5.31
N ASP A 26 -49.59 6.40 -4.55
CA ASP A 26 -50.02 7.59 -3.81
C ASP A 26 -49.39 7.69 -2.40
N SER A 27 -48.80 6.59 -1.90
CA SER A 27 -48.07 6.52 -0.62
C SER A 27 -46.89 5.55 -0.68
N LEU A 28 -46.01 5.59 0.33
CA LEU A 28 -44.93 4.60 0.47
C LEU A 28 -45.47 3.17 0.58
N GLN A 29 -46.52 2.95 1.35
CA GLN A 29 -47.12 1.61 1.47
C GLN A 29 -47.56 1.05 0.12
N ASP A 30 -48.25 1.87 -0.67
CA ASP A 30 -48.70 1.51 -2.01
C ASP A 30 -47.50 1.23 -2.95
N ALA A 31 -46.43 2.02 -2.85
CA ALA A 31 -45.20 1.82 -3.62
C ALA A 31 -44.53 0.47 -3.31
N PHE A 32 -44.36 0.12 -2.03
CA PHE A 32 -43.75 -1.15 -1.62
C PHE A 32 -44.58 -2.36 -2.05
N ILE A 33 -45.92 -2.29 -1.99
CA ILE A 33 -46.80 -3.36 -2.45
C ILE A 33 -46.59 -3.60 -3.94
N LYS A 34 -46.72 -2.56 -4.77
CA LYS A 34 -46.60 -2.65 -6.24
C LYS A 34 -45.22 -3.12 -6.67
N VAL A 35 -44.16 -2.59 -6.05
CA VAL A 35 -42.79 -3.01 -6.34
C VAL A 35 -42.55 -4.47 -5.93
N SER A 36 -43.13 -4.92 -4.82
CA SER A 36 -43.03 -6.33 -4.38
C SER A 36 -43.73 -7.29 -5.35
N GLU A 37 -44.86 -6.89 -5.94
CA GLU A 37 -45.55 -7.67 -6.98
C GLU A 37 -44.69 -7.82 -8.25
N ILE A 38 -43.97 -6.76 -8.63
CA ILE A 38 -43.06 -6.77 -9.79
C ILE A 38 -41.80 -7.58 -9.53
N MET A 39 -41.24 -7.49 -8.32
CA MET A 39 -39.96 -8.10 -7.95
C MET A 39 -40.09 -9.56 -7.44
N GLY A 40 -41.30 -9.96 -7.05
CA GLY A 40 -41.61 -11.32 -6.59
C GLY A 40 -41.21 -11.60 -5.13
N ASP A 41 -41.46 -12.86 -4.72
CA ASP A 41 -41.42 -13.28 -3.32
C ASP A 41 -40.03 -13.23 -2.67
N ASP A 42 -38.95 -13.28 -3.45
CA ASP A 42 -37.59 -13.16 -2.91
C ASP A 42 -37.29 -11.73 -2.43
N PHE A 43 -37.64 -10.72 -3.23
CA PHE A 43 -37.53 -9.31 -2.83
C PHE A 43 -38.40 -9.02 -1.61
N LYS A 44 -39.66 -9.48 -1.65
CA LYS A 44 -40.62 -9.30 -0.55
C LYS A 44 -40.05 -9.85 0.77
N ARG A 45 -39.46 -11.04 0.76
CA ARG A 45 -38.81 -11.64 1.94
C ARG A 45 -37.63 -10.84 2.47
N ARG A 46 -36.84 -10.20 1.59
CA ARG A 46 -35.65 -9.42 1.96
C ARG A 46 -35.97 -8.01 2.46
N VAL A 47 -37.09 -7.44 2.03
CA VAL A 47 -37.40 -6.02 2.24
C VAL A 47 -38.56 -5.77 3.19
N LEU A 48 -39.52 -6.70 3.31
CA LEU A 48 -40.69 -6.57 4.18
C LEU A 48 -40.71 -7.61 5.32
N GLU A 49 -41.36 -7.25 6.43
CA GLU A 49 -41.77 -8.16 7.51
C GLU A 49 -43.09 -8.88 7.16
N GLY A 50 -43.48 -9.86 7.99
CA GLY A 50 -44.69 -10.65 7.79
C GLY A 50 -46.00 -9.85 7.85
N ASP A 51 -45.98 -8.66 8.46
CA ASP A 51 -47.10 -7.72 8.52
C ASP A 51 -47.12 -6.70 7.36
N GLY A 52 -46.17 -6.79 6.43
CA GLY A 52 -46.07 -5.91 5.27
C GLY A 52 -45.35 -4.59 5.51
N THR A 53 -44.81 -4.34 6.71
CA THR A 53 -43.95 -3.19 6.97
C THR A 53 -42.53 -3.42 6.45
N PRO A 54 -41.76 -2.38 6.05
CA PRO A 54 -40.35 -2.54 5.72
C PRO A 54 -39.57 -3.06 6.91
N ARG A 55 -38.64 -4.00 6.67
CA ARG A 55 -37.75 -4.49 7.72
C ARG A 55 -37.02 -3.32 8.36
N SER A 56 -36.76 -3.40 9.67
CA SER A 56 -35.98 -2.39 10.40
C SER A 56 -34.59 -2.16 9.79
N LEU A 57 -34.09 -3.14 9.04
CA LEU A 57 -32.86 -3.12 8.27
C LEU A 57 -33.03 -2.52 6.87
N ILE A 58 -34.04 -1.70 6.58
CA ILE A 58 -34.23 -1.01 5.30
C ILE A 58 -34.42 0.49 5.55
N ASN A 59 -33.40 1.29 5.25
CA ASN A 59 -33.45 2.73 5.16
C ASN A 59 -34.13 3.16 3.86
N ILE A 60 -34.92 4.24 3.92
CA ILE A 60 -35.71 4.74 2.80
C ILE A 60 -35.39 6.23 2.61
N TYR A 61 -35.19 6.63 1.37
CA TYR A 61 -34.90 7.99 0.95
C TYR A 61 -35.93 8.44 -0.08
N ILE A 62 -36.41 9.68 0.03
CA ILE A 62 -37.27 10.32 -0.96
C ILE A 62 -36.55 11.56 -1.45
N ASN A 63 -36.27 11.64 -2.76
CA ASN A 63 -35.53 12.74 -3.39
C ASN A 63 -34.20 13.03 -2.66
N GLY A 64 -33.46 11.96 -2.30
CA GLY A 64 -32.16 12.04 -1.63
C GLY A 64 -32.20 12.39 -0.13
N LYS A 65 -33.37 12.67 0.45
CA LYS A 65 -33.51 12.93 1.89
C LYS A 65 -33.87 11.65 2.63
N ASN A 66 -33.06 11.31 3.64
CA ASN A 66 -33.36 10.19 4.54
C ASN A 66 -34.71 10.46 5.20
N ALA A 67 -35.65 9.57 4.98
CA ALA A 67 -36.99 9.74 5.46
C ALA A 67 -37.05 9.30 6.94
N LYS A 68 -36.55 10.16 7.85
CA LYS A 68 -36.94 10.06 9.26
C LYS A 68 -38.39 10.51 9.37
N PHE A 69 -39.29 9.56 9.18
CA PHE A 69 -40.72 9.81 9.00
C PHE A 69 -41.38 10.40 10.26
N SER A 70 -42.27 11.38 10.10
CA SER A 70 -43.28 11.72 11.10
C SER A 70 -44.53 10.81 11.00
N SER A 71 -44.79 10.23 9.83
CA SER A 71 -46.02 9.49 9.49
C SER A 71 -45.78 8.06 8.94
N GLY A 72 -44.52 7.57 8.98
CA GLY A 72 -44.15 6.22 8.54
C GLY A 72 -44.57 5.87 7.10
N MET A 73 -45.17 4.69 6.94
CA MET A 73 -45.62 4.14 5.66
C MET A 73 -46.81 4.90 5.03
N GLU A 74 -47.50 5.73 5.81
CA GLU A 74 -48.59 6.60 5.31
C GLU A 74 -48.07 7.88 4.65
N THR A 75 -46.74 8.04 4.51
CA THR A 75 -46.15 9.19 3.82
C THR A 75 -46.69 9.28 2.39
N VAL A 76 -47.33 10.41 2.08
CA VAL A 76 -47.91 10.73 0.76
C VAL A 76 -46.79 11.08 -0.22
N LEU A 77 -46.83 10.46 -1.40
CA LEU A 77 -45.86 10.70 -2.47
C LEU A 77 -46.38 11.72 -3.49
N LYS A 78 -45.47 12.48 -4.10
CA LYS A 78 -45.73 13.50 -5.11
C LYS A 78 -45.21 13.07 -6.49
N ASP A 79 -45.77 13.69 -7.51
CA ASP A 79 -45.47 13.30 -8.90
C ASP A 79 -44.02 13.64 -9.21
N GLY A 80 -43.29 12.65 -9.74
CA GLY A 80 -41.86 12.74 -9.97
C GLY A 80 -40.98 12.43 -8.75
N ASP A 81 -41.53 11.99 -7.62
CA ASP A 81 -40.71 11.58 -6.47
C ASP A 81 -39.83 10.36 -6.83
N GLU A 82 -38.56 10.40 -6.41
CA GLU A 82 -37.64 9.27 -6.46
C GLU A 82 -37.52 8.64 -5.07
N VAL A 83 -37.97 7.39 -4.94
CA VAL A 83 -37.86 6.59 -3.73
C VAL A 83 -36.67 5.66 -3.87
N TYR A 84 -35.73 5.71 -2.93
CA TYR A 84 -34.53 4.88 -2.93
C TYR A 84 -34.44 4.09 -1.62
N ILE A 85 -34.24 2.78 -1.70
CA ILE A 85 -34.12 1.93 -0.52
C ILE A 85 -32.68 1.45 -0.32
N LEU A 86 -32.23 1.40 0.92
CA LEU A 86 -30.91 0.89 1.31
C LEU A 86 -31.07 -0.07 2.47
N PRO A 87 -30.46 -1.25 2.47
CA PRO A 87 -30.41 -2.05 3.68
C PRO A 87 -29.64 -1.27 4.77
N ALA A 88 -30.25 -1.05 5.93
CA ALA A 88 -29.55 -0.65 7.14
C ALA A 88 -28.78 -1.88 7.64
N VAL A 89 -27.46 -1.83 7.59
CA VAL A 89 -26.61 -2.89 8.11
C VAL A 89 -26.14 -2.41 9.48
N ALA A 90 -26.43 -3.17 10.52
CA ALA A 90 -26.34 -2.71 11.90
C ALA A 90 -24.90 -2.28 12.28
N GLY A 91 -24.77 -1.00 12.66
CA GLY A 91 -23.89 -0.47 13.71
C GLY A 91 -22.62 -1.25 14.05
N GLY A 92 -21.55 -0.90 13.36
CA GLY A 92 -20.16 -1.13 13.75
C GLY A 92 -19.30 -0.12 12.99
N SER A 93 -18.01 -0.05 13.26
CA SER A 93 -17.02 0.70 12.47
C SER A 93 -16.87 0.21 11.01
N GLU A 94 -17.92 -0.41 10.46
CA GLU A 94 -17.99 -1.27 9.27
C GLU A 94 -18.89 -0.69 8.15
N GLU A 95 -19.24 0.61 8.19
CA GLU A 95 -19.96 1.27 7.09
C GLU A 95 -19.18 2.43 6.48
N LEU A 96 -19.49 2.76 5.24
CA LEU A 96 -18.99 3.97 4.59
C LEU A 96 -19.82 5.17 5.06
N SER A 97 -19.16 6.19 5.60
CA SER A 97 -19.80 7.46 5.93
C SER A 97 -20.34 8.15 4.66
N PRO A 98 -21.29 9.08 4.77
CA PRO A 98 -21.79 9.84 3.62
C PRO A 98 -20.67 10.54 2.83
N LYS A 99 -19.64 11.03 3.52
CA LYS A 99 -18.45 11.63 2.90
C LYS A 99 -17.65 10.60 2.09
N GLU A 100 -17.45 9.40 2.64
CA GLU A 100 -16.76 8.31 1.93
C GLU A 100 -17.58 7.81 0.73
N LEU A 101 -18.90 7.74 0.86
CA LEU A 101 -19.80 7.38 -0.25
C LEU A 101 -19.75 8.39 -1.39
N ASP A 102 -19.76 9.69 -1.08
CA ASP A 102 -19.62 10.72 -2.10
C ASP A 102 -18.24 10.63 -2.78
N LYS A 103 -17.17 10.54 -1.97
CA LYS A 103 -15.78 10.44 -2.44
C LYS A 103 -15.53 9.22 -3.33
N PHE A 104 -16.02 8.05 -2.94
CA PHE A 104 -15.78 6.78 -3.63
C PHE A 104 -16.95 6.34 -4.51
N SER A 105 -17.96 7.20 -4.73
CA SER A 105 -19.15 6.92 -5.53
C SER A 105 -18.82 6.25 -6.86
N ARG A 106 -17.81 6.72 -7.59
CA ARG A 106 -17.43 6.17 -8.91
C ARG A 106 -16.80 4.77 -8.79
N GLN A 107 -16.13 4.46 -7.68
CA GLN A 107 -15.63 3.11 -7.38
C GLN A 107 -16.75 2.18 -6.93
N VAL A 108 -17.66 2.67 -6.09
CA VAL A 108 -18.82 1.90 -5.59
C VAL A 108 -19.74 1.47 -6.74
N MET A 109 -19.82 2.26 -7.81
CA MET A 109 -20.61 1.92 -9.01
C MET A 109 -19.96 0.85 -9.91
N LEU A 110 -18.67 0.54 -9.73
CA LEU A 110 -18.01 -0.52 -10.51
C LEU A 110 -18.49 -1.88 -10.03
N GLU A 111 -18.94 -2.74 -10.95
CA GLU A 111 -19.29 -4.13 -10.63
C GLU A 111 -18.12 -4.87 -9.98
N GLU A 112 -16.90 -4.52 -10.35
CA GLU A 112 -15.70 -5.13 -9.82
C GLU A 112 -15.41 -4.78 -8.36
N ILE A 113 -15.92 -3.65 -7.85
CA ILE A 113 -15.68 -3.20 -6.47
C ILE A 113 -16.99 -3.24 -5.69
N GLY A 114 -18.00 -2.48 -6.10
CA GLY A 114 -19.26 -2.37 -5.39
C GLY A 114 -19.12 -1.71 -4.01
N TYR A 115 -20.24 -1.55 -3.32
CA TYR A 115 -20.24 -1.09 -1.92
C TYR A 115 -19.43 -2.03 -1.01
N GLY A 116 -19.67 -3.34 -1.14
CA GLY A 116 -18.99 -4.36 -0.33
C GLY A 116 -17.48 -4.41 -0.57
N GLY A 117 -17.01 -4.22 -1.80
CA GLY A 117 -15.58 -4.15 -2.07
C GLY A 117 -14.94 -2.87 -1.54
N GLN A 118 -15.63 -1.73 -1.63
CA GLN A 118 -15.15 -0.50 -1.04
C GLN A 118 -15.02 -0.61 0.48
N LEU A 119 -15.94 -1.33 1.14
CA LEU A 119 -15.84 -1.63 2.56
C LEU A 119 -14.65 -2.55 2.89
N LYS A 120 -14.38 -3.56 2.06
CA LYS A 120 -13.17 -4.39 2.20
C LYS A 120 -11.89 -3.55 2.08
N LEU A 121 -11.83 -2.61 1.13
CA LEU A 121 -10.71 -1.67 1.00
C LEU A 121 -10.54 -0.83 2.27
N LYS A 122 -11.64 -0.26 2.78
CA LYS A 122 -11.65 0.52 4.03
C LYS A 122 -11.17 -0.27 5.25
N ASN A 123 -11.42 -1.57 5.30
CA ASN A 123 -11.01 -2.40 6.42
C ASN A 123 -9.62 -3.03 6.24
N ALA A 124 -9.04 -2.94 5.04
CA ALA A 124 -7.77 -3.56 4.73
C ALA A 124 -6.57 -2.76 5.28
N LYS A 125 -5.54 -3.52 5.64
CA LYS A 125 -4.20 -3.05 5.94
C LYS A 125 -3.21 -3.51 4.88
N VAL A 126 -2.68 -2.55 4.12
CA VAL A 126 -1.69 -2.82 3.07
C VAL A 126 -0.32 -2.34 3.52
N CYS A 127 0.71 -3.17 3.39
CA CYS A 127 2.11 -2.76 3.55
C CYS A 127 2.72 -2.49 2.19
N VAL A 128 3.27 -1.30 1.97
CA VAL A 128 4.06 -0.96 0.78
C VAL A 128 5.51 -0.79 1.20
N VAL A 129 6.38 -1.63 0.66
CA VAL A 129 7.81 -1.62 0.96
C VAL A 129 8.54 -0.94 -0.19
N GLY A 130 9.16 0.21 0.10
CA GLY A 130 9.70 1.14 -0.87
C GLY A 130 8.75 2.32 -1.11
N THR A 131 9.20 3.53 -0.81
CA THR A 131 8.51 4.80 -1.11
C THR A 131 9.26 5.60 -2.16
N GLY A 132 9.98 4.91 -3.05
CA GLY A 132 10.72 5.51 -4.15
C GLY A 132 9.85 5.79 -5.38
N GLY A 133 10.50 5.77 -6.56
CA GLY A 133 9.82 6.09 -7.82
C GLY A 133 8.68 5.13 -8.17
N LEU A 134 8.84 3.83 -7.86
CA LEU A 134 7.78 2.83 -8.00
C LEU A 134 6.74 2.92 -6.88
N GLY A 135 7.19 3.16 -5.64
CA GLY A 135 6.32 3.26 -4.46
C GLY A 135 5.33 4.43 -4.51
N HIS A 136 5.74 5.58 -5.04
CA HIS A 136 4.89 6.79 -5.11
C HIS A 136 3.54 6.62 -5.81
N PRO A 137 3.47 6.11 -7.06
CA PRO A 137 2.18 5.86 -7.70
C PRO A 137 1.35 4.83 -6.92
N ILE A 138 1.99 3.84 -6.29
CA ILE A 138 1.32 2.79 -5.51
C ILE A 138 0.65 3.37 -4.27
N ILE A 139 1.41 4.01 -3.38
CA ILE A 139 0.90 4.56 -2.11
C ILE A 139 -0.16 5.63 -2.35
N SER A 140 0.03 6.47 -3.37
CA SER A 140 -0.93 7.51 -3.74
C SER A 140 -2.25 6.90 -4.22
N ARG A 141 -2.17 5.85 -5.04
CA ARG A 141 -3.37 5.19 -5.58
C ARG A 141 -4.10 4.39 -4.51
N LEU A 142 -3.40 3.61 -3.68
CA LEU A 142 -4.01 2.87 -2.57
C LEU A 142 -4.71 3.81 -1.58
N ALA A 143 -4.05 4.91 -1.19
CA ALA A 143 -4.67 5.90 -0.31
C ALA A 143 -5.91 6.54 -0.94
N THR A 144 -5.86 6.90 -2.23
CA THR A 144 -7.01 7.51 -2.94
C THR A 144 -8.11 6.51 -3.30
N MET A 145 -7.82 5.21 -3.33
CA MET A 145 -8.82 4.15 -3.48
C MET A 145 -9.55 3.83 -2.18
N GLY A 146 -9.14 4.41 -1.05
CA GLY A 146 -9.81 4.25 0.24
C GLY A 146 -9.34 3.04 1.04
N ILE A 147 -8.07 2.64 0.92
CA ILE A 147 -7.46 1.70 1.87
C ILE A 147 -7.53 2.25 3.29
N GLY A 148 -7.95 1.42 4.24
CA GLY A 148 -8.09 1.80 5.65
C GLY A 148 -6.78 2.15 6.32
N THR A 149 -5.82 1.22 6.27
CA THR A 149 -4.50 1.41 6.85
C THR A 149 -3.43 1.16 5.79
N LEU A 150 -2.57 2.14 5.58
CA LEU A 150 -1.42 2.03 4.70
C LEU A 150 -0.14 2.11 5.52
N ARG A 151 0.55 0.98 5.64
CA ARG A 151 1.90 0.92 6.19
C ARG A 151 2.89 1.19 5.07
N ILE A 152 3.76 2.18 5.23
CA ILE A 152 4.79 2.53 4.25
C ILE A 152 6.16 2.34 4.90
N VAL A 153 7.06 1.67 4.19
CA VAL A 153 8.38 1.31 4.71
C VAL A 153 9.46 1.77 3.74
N ASP A 154 10.39 2.57 4.22
CA ASP A 154 11.55 3.03 3.45
C ASP A 154 12.62 3.52 4.45
N ARG A 155 13.89 3.30 4.12
CA ARG A 155 15.03 3.65 4.99
C ARG A 155 15.76 4.90 4.55
N ASP A 156 15.36 5.52 3.45
CA ASP A 156 16.13 6.57 2.82
C ASP A 156 15.66 7.98 3.19
N VAL A 157 16.52 8.94 2.85
CA VAL A 157 16.22 10.37 2.83
C VAL A 157 16.00 10.85 1.40
N ILE A 158 15.32 11.98 1.24
CA ILE A 158 15.00 12.56 -0.06
C ILE A 158 16.24 13.25 -0.63
N GLU A 159 16.62 12.90 -1.86
CA GLU A 159 17.69 13.56 -2.59
C GLU A 159 17.17 14.33 -3.81
N LEU A 160 17.89 15.38 -4.22
CA LEU A 160 17.56 16.12 -5.46
C LEU A 160 17.48 15.20 -6.69
N SER A 161 18.37 14.18 -6.74
CA SER A 161 18.41 13.16 -7.80
C SER A 161 17.13 12.32 -7.90
N ASN A 162 16.27 12.36 -6.88
CA ASN A 162 15.06 11.55 -6.80
C ASN A 162 13.86 12.26 -7.45
N LEU A 163 13.84 13.60 -7.46
CA LEU A 163 12.63 14.39 -7.75
C LEU A 163 12.07 14.17 -9.17
N HIS A 164 12.90 13.82 -10.15
CA HIS A 164 12.44 13.56 -11.53
C HIS A 164 11.51 12.33 -11.66
N ARG A 165 11.53 11.41 -10.68
CA ARG A 165 10.69 10.20 -10.69
C ARG A 165 9.88 10.00 -9.40
N GLN A 166 10.23 10.72 -8.34
CA GLN A 166 9.55 10.66 -7.05
C GLN A 166 8.62 11.87 -6.88
N MET A 167 7.55 11.91 -7.69
CA MET A 167 6.67 13.08 -7.86
C MET A 167 5.91 13.56 -6.61
N MET A 168 5.91 12.80 -5.51
CA MET A 168 5.33 13.25 -4.25
C MET A 168 6.23 14.30 -3.57
N PHE A 169 7.54 14.28 -3.83
CA PHE A 169 8.50 15.17 -3.20
C PHE A 169 8.81 16.41 -4.06
N ASP A 170 9.21 17.48 -3.40
CA ASP A 170 9.67 18.73 -4.01
C ASP A 170 11.04 19.13 -3.44
N GLU A 171 11.60 20.25 -3.92
CA GLU A 171 12.94 20.70 -3.51
C GLU A 171 13.02 21.07 -2.03
N ASP A 172 11.92 21.51 -1.42
CA ASP A 172 11.87 21.86 0.01
C ASP A 172 11.90 20.60 0.92
N ASP A 173 11.61 19.43 0.35
CA ASP A 173 11.68 18.16 1.08
C ASP A 173 13.08 17.54 1.11
N VAL A 174 14.04 18.05 0.34
CA VAL A 174 15.38 17.45 0.23
C VAL A 174 16.07 17.39 1.59
N GLY A 175 16.63 16.22 1.92
CA GLY A 175 17.29 15.92 3.20
C GLY A 175 16.34 15.40 4.29
N GLN A 176 15.03 15.38 4.06
CA GLN A 176 14.06 14.81 5.01
C GLN A 176 13.88 13.29 4.81
N VAL A 177 13.42 12.58 5.84
CA VAL A 177 13.13 11.13 5.78
C VAL A 177 11.95 10.87 4.85
N LYS A 178 12.11 9.99 3.85
CA LYS A 178 11.11 9.74 2.80
C LYS A 178 9.74 9.37 3.36
N VAL A 179 9.68 8.35 4.22
CA VAL A 179 8.40 7.89 4.79
C VAL A 179 7.71 8.95 5.64
N GLU A 180 8.45 9.86 6.27
CA GLU A 180 7.85 10.91 7.10
C GLU A 180 7.15 11.96 6.23
N VAL A 181 7.83 12.42 5.18
CA VAL A 181 7.27 13.37 4.21
C VAL A 181 6.13 12.72 3.45
N ALA A 182 6.31 11.47 3.00
CA ALA A 182 5.28 10.72 2.29
C ALA A 182 4.01 10.57 3.14
N ALA A 183 4.14 10.24 4.43
CA ALA A 183 3.01 10.16 5.34
C ALA A 183 2.26 11.49 5.49
N LYS A 184 2.99 12.61 5.67
CA LYS A 184 2.39 13.95 5.74
C LYS A 184 1.62 14.29 4.46
N LYS A 185 2.16 13.96 3.29
CA LYS A 185 1.53 14.24 1.98
C LYS A 185 0.34 13.30 1.71
N LEU A 186 0.43 12.03 2.08
CA LEU A 186 -0.67 11.06 1.99
C LEU A 186 -1.83 11.42 2.92
N GLN A 187 -1.56 11.88 4.15
CA GLN A 187 -2.61 12.30 5.08
C GLN A 187 -3.40 13.50 4.55
N LYS A 188 -2.76 14.41 3.81
CA LYS A 188 -3.44 15.51 3.10
C LYS A 188 -4.29 14.99 1.94
N LEU A 189 -3.80 13.97 1.23
CA LEU A 189 -4.48 13.38 0.06
C LEU A 189 -5.73 12.58 0.46
N ASN A 190 -5.65 11.78 1.53
CA ASN A 190 -6.79 11.10 2.11
C ASN A 190 -6.73 11.09 3.65
N PRO A 191 -7.40 12.05 4.32
CA PRO A 191 -7.41 12.12 5.78
C PRO A 191 -8.04 10.90 6.48
N ASP A 192 -8.86 10.13 5.75
CA ASP A 192 -9.58 8.97 6.30
C ASP A 192 -8.71 7.69 6.26
N CYS A 193 -7.54 7.73 5.60
CA CYS A 193 -6.56 6.64 5.58
C CYS A 193 -5.59 6.78 6.76
N LYS A 194 -5.42 5.71 7.55
CA LYS A 194 -4.42 5.64 8.62
C LYS A 194 -3.05 5.31 8.03
N ILE A 195 -2.10 6.23 8.12
CA ILE A 195 -0.74 5.99 7.63
C ILE A 195 0.18 5.51 8.77
N GLU A 196 0.82 4.35 8.59
CA GLU A 196 1.86 3.82 9.47
C GLU A 196 3.22 3.93 8.77
N ALA A 197 4.01 4.95 9.12
CA ALA A 197 5.33 5.19 8.52
C ALA A 197 6.44 4.48 9.31
N LEU A 198 7.22 3.63 8.64
CA LEU A 198 8.35 2.91 9.23
C LEU A 198 9.65 3.27 8.50
N ALA A 199 10.54 3.98 9.19
CA ALA A 199 11.88 4.33 8.70
C ALA A 199 12.86 3.17 8.95
N VAL A 200 12.68 2.05 8.24
CA VAL A 200 13.36 0.76 8.52
C VAL A 200 13.90 0.16 7.23
N SER A 201 15.11 -0.38 7.28
CA SER A 201 15.66 -1.20 6.20
C SER A 201 15.06 -2.60 6.23
N VAL A 202 14.64 -3.13 5.08
CA VAL A 202 14.09 -4.48 4.98
C VAL A 202 15.20 -5.48 4.74
N ASN A 203 15.41 -6.36 5.71
CA ASN A 203 16.39 -7.45 5.67
C ASN A 203 15.86 -8.65 6.48
N ASP A 204 16.66 -9.71 6.59
CA ASP A 204 16.26 -10.96 7.24
C ASP A 204 15.86 -10.83 8.72
N TYR A 205 16.30 -9.76 9.38
CA TYR A 205 16.01 -9.50 10.79
C TYR A 205 14.76 -8.63 10.97
N THR A 206 14.50 -7.70 10.05
CA THR A 206 13.42 -6.71 10.18
C THR A 206 12.17 -7.08 9.39
N ALA A 207 12.29 -7.88 8.33
CA ALA A 207 11.20 -8.12 7.38
C ALA A 207 9.97 -8.75 8.06
N LEU A 208 10.17 -9.55 9.10
CA LEU A 208 9.08 -10.16 9.86
C LEU A 208 8.19 -9.12 10.53
N GLU A 209 8.78 -8.19 11.28
CA GLU A 209 8.05 -7.12 11.97
C GLU A 209 7.37 -6.17 10.96
N VAL A 210 8.02 -5.94 9.81
CA VAL A 210 7.51 -5.06 8.75
C VAL A 210 6.18 -5.56 8.17
N VAL A 211 6.06 -6.86 7.89
CA VAL A 211 4.86 -7.42 7.23
C VAL A 211 3.77 -7.87 8.21
N GLU A 212 4.10 -8.04 9.49
CA GLU A 212 3.19 -8.60 10.47
C GLU A 212 1.87 -7.82 10.58
N GLY A 213 0.75 -8.57 10.55
CA GLY A 213 -0.61 -8.05 10.70
C GLY A 213 -1.17 -7.34 9.47
N CYS A 214 -0.50 -7.40 8.30
CA CYS A 214 -1.02 -6.86 7.05
C CYS A 214 -1.78 -7.92 6.25
N ASP A 215 -2.81 -7.48 5.50
CA ASP A 215 -3.61 -8.36 4.64
C ASP A 215 -2.90 -8.64 3.31
N VAL A 216 -2.20 -7.63 2.78
CA VAL A 216 -1.45 -7.71 1.52
C VAL A 216 -0.18 -6.86 1.64
N VAL A 217 0.90 -7.34 1.03
CA VAL A 217 2.15 -6.58 0.87
C VAL A 217 2.36 -6.21 -0.60
N VAL A 218 2.86 -5.01 -0.86
CA VAL A 218 3.29 -4.56 -2.19
C VAL A 218 4.78 -4.25 -2.12
N ASP A 219 5.55 -4.95 -2.93
CA ASP A 219 7.00 -4.86 -3.04
C ASP A 219 7.39 -3.88 -4.15
N ALA A 220 7.79 -2.69 -3.73
CA ALA A 220 8.35 -1.64 -4.58
C ALA A 220 9.83 -1.37 -4.27
N LEU A 221 10.55 -2.39 -3.78
CA LEU A 221 11.97 -2.34 -3.52
C LEU A 221 12.76 -2.26 -4.83
N ASP A 222 14.02 -1.83 -4.74
CA ASP A 222 15.00 -1.90 -5.83
C ASP A 222 16.15 -2.88 -5.53
N SER A 223 16.34 -3.30 -4.28
CA SER A 223 17.33 -4.31 -3.88
C SER A 223 16.86 -5.75 -4.07
N VAL A 224 17.76 -6.64 -4.45
CA VAL A 224 17.50 -8.09 -4.58
C VAL A 224 17.46 -8.75 -3.19
N ASN A 225 18.42 -8.43 -2.32
CA ASN A 225 18.50 -8.99 -0.97
C ASN A 225 17.27 -8.64 -0.13
N ALA A 226 16.83 -7.39 -0.19
CA ALA A 226 15.61 -6.96 0.50
C ALA A 226 14.36 -7.72 0.00
N ARG A 227 14.27 -8.02 -1.30
CA ARG A 227 13.17 -8.81 -1.87
C ARG A 227 13.19 -10.27 -1.39
N TYR A 228 14.37 -10.88 -1.23
CA TYR A 228 14.47 -12.21 -0.62
C TYR A 228 14.01 -12.23 0.83
N ALA A 229 14.42 -11.24 1.62
CA ALA A 229 13.98 -11.09 3.00
C ALA A 229 12.46 -10.91 3.09
N LEU A 230 11.90 -10.03 2.27
CA LEU A 230 10.46 -9.78 2.19
C LEU A 230 9.69 -11.04 1.78
N ASN A 231 10.16 -11.75 0.75
CA ASN A 231 9.58 -13.02 0.31
C ASN A 231 9.56 -14.06 1.44
N LYS A 232 10.67 -14.23 2.17
CA LYS A 232 10.73 -15.15 3.33
C LYS A 232 9.72 -14.76 4.40
N ALA A 233 9.60 -13.47 4.71
CA ALA A 233 8.67 -12.98 5.71
C ALA A 233 7.20 -13.19 5.31
N CYS A 234 6.82 -12.81 4.09
CA CYS A 234 5.47 -13.02 3.56
C CYS A 234 5.10 -14.50 3.49
N VAL A 235 6.02 -15.37 3.06
CA VAL A 235 5.79 -16.82 3.04
C VAL A 235 5.58 -17.39 4.44
N LYS A 236 6.35 -16.91 5.43
CA LYS A 236 6.24 -17.36 6.83
C LYS A 236 4.88 -17.00 7.44
N PHE A 237 4.39 -15.79 7.22
CA PHE A 237 3.09 -15.34 7.73
C PHE A 237 1.90 -15.68 6.81
N GLU A 238 2.16 -16.33 5.68
CA GLU A 238 1.15 -16.62 4.64
C GLU A 238 0.43 -15.37 4.10
N ILE A 239 1.14 -14.24 4.07
CA ILE A 239 0.62 -12.98 3.56
C ILE A 239 0.87 -12.91 2.05
N PRO A 240 -0.19 -12.76 1.22
CA PRO A 240 -0.03 -12.58 -0.22
C PRO A 240 0.67 -11.26 -0.52
N PHE A 241 1.51 -11.24 -1.56
CA PHE A 241 2.20 -10.03 -1.95
C PHE A 241 2.30 -9.88 -3.47
N VAL A 242 2.35 -8.63 -3.91
CA VAL A 242 2.56 -8.26 -5.32
C VAL A 242 3.92 -7.60 -5.42
N THR A 243 4.68 -7.93 -6.46
CA THR A 243 6.03 -7.40 -6.65
C THR A 243 6.18 -6.80 -8.02
N GLY A 244 6.76 -5.61 -8.03
CA GLY A 244 7.10 -4.83 -9.21
C GLY A 244 8.60 -4.56 -9.29
N ALA A 245 9.12 -4.56 -10.52
CA ALA A 245 10.47 -4.12 -10.81
C ALA A 245 10.47 -3.32 -12.11
N ALA A 246 11.38 -2.35 -12.22
CA ALA A 246 11.57 -1.57 -13.43
C ALA A 246 13.03 -1.15 -13.57
N VAL A 247 13.55 -1.17 -14.80
CA VAL A 247 14.88 -0.71 -15.17
C VAL A 247 14.87 -0.26 -16.63
N GLY A 248 15.52 0.87 -16.94
CA GLY A 248 15.45 1.46 -18.28
C GLY A 248 14.00 1.75 -18.69
N THR A 249 13.57 1.15 -19.81
CA THR A 249 12.20 1.23 -20.36
C THR A 249 11.35 -0.01 -20.05
N SER A 250 11.90 -0.98 -19.32
CA SER A 250 11.25 -2.27 -19.07
C SER A 250 10.76 -2.40 -17.62
N GLY A 251 9.67 -3.15 -17.45
CA GLY A 251 9.06 -3.43 -16.17
C GLY A 251 8.59 -4.88 -16.04
N GLN A 252 8.47 -5.35 -14.81
CA GLN A 252 7.98 -6.69 -14.48
C GLN A 252 7.01 -6.62 -13.32
N VAL A 253 5.94 -7.43 -13.37
CA VAL A 253 4.98 -7.57 -12.26
C VAL A 253 4.57 -9.03 -12.11
N PHE A 254 4.51 -9.51 -10.87
CA PHE A 254 3.87 -10.78 -10.55
C PHE A 254 3.28 -10.78 -9.14
N THR A 255 2.40 -11.75 -8.89
CA THR A 255 1.74 -11.93 -7.59
C THR A 255 2.18 -13.23 -6.97
N VAL A 256 2.50 -13.22 -5.67
CA VAL A 256 2.82 -14.41 -4.90
C VAL A 256 1.69 -14.67 -3.90
N ILE A 257 1.09 -15.85 -4.01
CA ILE A 257 0.21 -16.43 -3.01
C ILE A 257 1.00 -17.51 -2.27
N PRO A 258 1.43 -17.25 -1.02
CA PRO A 258 2.26 -18.17 -0.24
C PRO A 258 1.77 -19.61 -0.29
N LYS A 259 2.71 -20.53 -0.51
CA LYS A 259 2.50 -21.99 -0.58
C LYS A 259 1.56 -22.47 -1.70
N LYS A 260 0.98 -21.57 -2.51
CA LYS A 260 0.08 -21.89 -3.63
C LYS A 260 0.69 -21.56 -4.99
N SER A 261 1.30 -20.39 -5.15
CA SER A 261 2.03 -20.02 -6.37
C SER A 261 3.54 -20.19 -6.20
N ALA A 262 4.28 -20.00 -7.30
CA ALA A 262 5.70 -19.73 -7.22
C ALA A 262 5.96 -18.52 -6.31
N CYS A 263 6.90 -18.66 -5.37
CA CYS A 263 7.43 -17.53 -4.61
C CYS A 263 8.59 -16.87 -5.36
N TYR A 264 9.12 -15.75 -4.85
CA TYR A 264 10.24 -15.06 -5.49
C TYR A 264 11.43 -16.00 -5.72
N TYR A 265 11.79 -16.81 -4.72
CA TYR A 265 12.88 -17.77 -4.80
C TYR A 265 12.62 -18.92 -5.80
N CYS A 266 11.36 -19.27 -6.09
CA CYS A 266 11.04 -20.25 -7.14
C CYS A 266 11.38 -19.71 -8.53
N MET A 267 11.12 -18.41 -8.76
CA MET A 267 11.30 -17.78 -10.05
C MET A 267 12.75 -17.37 -10.28
N PHE A 268 13.40 -16.91 -9.22
CA PHE A 268 14.75 -16.37 -9.26
C PHE A 268 15.57 -16.97 -8.11
N PRO A 269 16.10 -18.20 -8.26
CA PRO A 269 16.94 -18.80 -7.24
C PRO A 269 18.33 -18.16 -7.27
N SER A 270 18.84 -17.76 -6.10
CA SER A 270 20.25 -17.39 -5.89
C SER A 270 20.78 -16.28 -6.80
N LEU A 271 19.94 -15.28 -7.13
CA LEU A 271 20.41 -14.04 -7.77
C LEU A 271 21.49 -13.36 -6.92
N ASP A 272 22.58 -13.01 -7.58
CA ASP A 272 23.65 -12.19 -7.04
C ASP A 272 23.35 -10.71 -7.32
N GLU A 273 23.18 -9.92 -6.26
CA GLU A 273 22.85 -8.49 -6.36
C GLU A 273 23.95 -7.70 -7.06
N ASP A 274 25.23 -8.06 -6.85
CA ASP A 274 26.37 -7.37 -7.44
C ASP A 274 26.45 -7.57 -8.96
N SER A 275 25.80 -8.61 -9.46
CA SER A 275 25.75 -8.93 -10.89
C SER A 275 24.58 -8.25 -11.64
N MET A 276 23.67 -7.59 -10.91
CA MET A 276 22.42 -7.07 -11.48
C MET A 276 22.53 -5.59 -11.86
N PRO A 277 22.00 -5.18 -13.04
CA PRO A 277 21.93 -3.78 -13.40
C PRO A 277 20.94 -3.04 -12.50
N THR A 278 21.39 -1.94 -11.91
CA THR A 278 20.57 -1.11 -11.03
C THR A 278 20.01 0.11 -11.78
N CYS A 279 18.89 0.66 -11.30
CA CYS A 279 18.28 1.89 -11.84
C CYS A 279 19.25 3.09 -11.87
N SER A 280 20.28 3.09 -11.03
CA SER A 280 21.28 4.15 -10.96
C SER A 280 22.37 4.02 -12.01
N ILE A 281 22.61 2.80 -12.52
CA ILE A 281 23.55 2.51 -13.59
C ILE A 281 22.84 2.71 -14.93
N GLU A 282 21.72 2.01 -15.14
CA GLU A 282 20.98 2.01 -16.41
C GLU A 282 20.03 3.20 -16.59
N GLY A 283 19.66 3.85 -15.50
CA GLY A 283 18.55 4.81 -15.50
C GLY A 283 17.18 4.12 -15.47
N VAL A 284 16.12 4.93 -15.38
CA VAL A 284 14.74 4.42 -15.44
C VAL A 284 13.81 5.48 -16.03
N HIS A 285 12.95 5.06 -16.94
CA HIS A 285 11.96 5.91 -17.60
C HIS A 285 10.74 6.13 -16.67
N PRO A 286 10.46 7.34 -16.16
CA PRO A 286 9.48 7.52 -15.08
C PRO A 286 8.07 6.95 -15.35
N PRO A 287 7.53 7.02 -16.59
CA PRO A 287 6.28 6.34 -16.94
C PRO A 287 6.24 4.82 -16.70
N ILE A 288 7.36 4.08 -16.83
CA ILE A 288 7.32 2.62 -16.59
C ILE A 288 6.99 2.34 -15.12
N LEU A 289 7.49 3.16 -14.20
CA LEU A 289 7.20 3.07 -12.77
C LEU A 289 5.71 3.25 -12.48
N SER A 290 5.05 4.15 -13.19
CA SER A 290 3.61 4.37 -13.03
C SER A 290 2.77 3.22 -13.58
N ILE A 291 3.19 2.63 -14.70
CA ILE A 291 2.49 1.49 -15.32
C ILE A 291 2.64 0.24 -14.44
N VAL A 292 3.87 -0.09 -14.03
CA VAL A 292 4.17 -1.19 -13.11
C VAL A 292 3.38 -1.00 -11.80
N GLY A 293 3.51 0.17 -11.16
CA GLY A 293 2.81 0.46 -9.91
C GLY A 293 1.28 0.42 -10.02
N ALA A 294 0.70 0.85 -11.14
CA ALA A 294 -0.75 0.74 -11.35
C ALA A 294 -1.22 -0.71 -11.45
N ILE A 295 -0.42 -1.58 -12.07
CA ILE A 295 -0.72 -3.02 -12.17
C ILE A 295 -0.56 -3.68 -10.80
N GLU A 296 0.47 -3.31 -10.03
CA GLU A 296 0.64 -3.81 -8.66
C GLU A 296 -0.56 -3.48 -7.77
N VAL A 297 -1.04 -2.24 -7.84
CA VAL A 297 -2.25 -1.79 -7.11
C VAL A 297 -3.48 -2.60 -7.54
N SER A 298 -3.64 -2.85 -8.84
CA SER A 298 -4.77 -3.63 -9.36
C SER A 298 -4.78 -5.06 -8.81
N GLU A 299 -3.61 -5.72 -8.76
CA GLU A 299 -3.49 -7.07 -8.19
C GLU A 299 -3.69 -7.08 -6.67
N ALA A 300 -3.15 -6.09 -5.95
CA ALA A 300 -3.34 -5.96 -4.50
C ALA A 300 -4.83 -5.77 -4.16
N VAL A 301 -5.53 -4.91 -4.90
CA VAL A 301 -6.97 -4.70 -4.74
C VAL A 301 -7.75 -5.98 -5.00
N LYS A 302 -7.41 -6.77 -6.02
CA LYS A 302 -8.07 -8.07 -6.23
C LYS A 302 -7.94 -9.00 -5.04
N ILE A 303 -6.74 -9.08 -4.46
CA ILE A 303 -6.50 -9.90 -3.27
C ILE A 303 -7.40 -9.44 -2.11
N ILE A 304 -7.45 -8.13 -1.83
CA ILE A 304 -8.30 -7.55 -0.77
C ILE A 304 -9.79 -7.85 -1.02
N LEU A 305 -10.22 -7.81 -2.27
CA LEU A 305 -11.60 -8.11 -2.66
C LEU A 305 -11.93 -9.60 -2.56
N GLY A 306 -10.95 -10.48 -2.32
CA GLY A 306 -11.10 -11.94 -2.31
C GLY A 306 -11.20 -12.54 -3.70
N LYS A 307 -10.71 -11.83 -4.72
CA LYS A 307 -10.68 -12.29 -6.11
C LYS A 307 -9.33 -12.94 -6.42
N PRO A 308 -9.28 -13.95 -7.32
CA PRO A 308 -8.01 -14.51 -7.74
C PRO A 308 -7.17 -13.45 -8.48
N PRO A 309 -5.92 -13.22 -8.09
CA PRO A 309 -5.01 -12.35 -8.84
C PRO A 309 -4.68 -12.94 -10.23
N ASN A 310 -4.49 -12.08 -11.22
CA ASN A 310 -4.21 -12.52 -12.60
C ASN A 310 -2.77 -12.99 -12.80
N LEU A 311 -1.85 -12.49 -11.97
CA LEU A 311 -0.41 -12.68 -12.10
C LEU A 311 0.16 -13.68 -11.09
N SER A 312 -0.68 -14.53 -10.47
CA SER A 312 -0.19 -15.58 -9.55
C SER A 312 0.41 -16.80 -10.22
N GLN A 313 0.33 -16.91 -11.55
CA GLN A 313 0.89 -18.04 -12.32
C GLN A 313 1.73 -17.58 -13.51
N ARG A 314 2.09 -16.30 -13.54
CA ARG A 314 2.88 -15.71 -14.62
C ARG A 314 3.54 -14.41 -14.18
N ILE A 315 4.68 -14.13 -14.78
CA ILE A 315 5.32 -12.81 -14.74
C ILE A 315 4.84 -12.04 -15.95
N LEU A 316 4.32 -10.83 -15.73
CA LEU A 316 4.06 -9.87 -16.79
C LEU A 316 5.34 -9.07 -17.05
N HIS A 317 5.77 -9.02 -18.30
CA HIS A 317 6.87 -8.20 -18.80
C HIS A 317 6.27 -7.06 -19.63
N ILE A 318 6.77 -5.86 -19.38
CA ILE A 318 6.32 -4.62 -20.01
C ILE A 318 7.53 -3.98 -20.64
N ASP A 319 7.45 -3.64 -21.92
CA ASP A 319 8.49 -2.90 -22.62
C ASP A 319 7.88 -1.63 -23.23
N LEU A 320 8.36 -0.46 -22.80
CA LEU A 320 7.88 0.81 -23.34
C LEU A 320 8.50 1.18 -24.69
N GLU A 321 9.62 0.57 -25.08
CA GLU A 321 10.24 0.88 -26.36
C GLU A 321 9.34 0.40 -27.51
N ASN A 322 8.84 -0.83 -27.42
CA ASN A 322 7.93 -1.41 -28.40
C ASN A 322 6.46 -1.36 -28.00
N LEU A 323 6.16 -0.89 -26.77
CA LEU A 323 4.83 -0.94 -26.14
C LEU A 323 4.26 -2.37 -26.05
N ASP A 324 5.12 -3.31 -25.67
CA ASP A 324 4.78 -4.73 -25.60
C ASP A 324 4.45 -5.19 -24.18
N PHE A 325 3.43 -6.04 -24.08
CA PHE A 325 2.99 -6.69 -22.84
C PHE A 325 3.00 -8.20 -23.05
N ASN A 326 4.05 -8.85 -22.56
CA ASN A 326 4.26 -10.29 -22.71
C ASN A 326 4.20 -10.98 -21.35
N SER A 327 3.81 -12.24 -21.30
CA SER A 327 3.75 -12.96 -20.03
C SER A 327 4.39 -14.34 -20.10
N THR A 328 5.16 -14.68 -19.07
CA THR A 328 5.83 -15.97 -18.92
C THR A 328 5.17 -16.73 -17.78
N ARG A 329 4.73 -17.98 -18.01
CA ARG A 329 4.11 -18.80 -16.96
C ARG A 329 5.15 -19.20 -15.89
N THR A 330 4.71 -19.27 -14.65
CA THR A 330 5.54 -19.66 -13.51
C THR A 330 4.87 -20.78 -12.72
N PHE A 331 5.70 -21.64 -12.11
CA PHE A 331 5.27 -22.81 -11.36
C PHE A 331 5.98 -22.85 -10.02
N ARG A 332 5.25 -23.21 -8.96
CA ARG A 332 5.84 -23.43 -7.65
C ARG A 332 6.78 -24.65 -7.73
N ALA A 333 8.00 -24.50 -7.24
CA ALA A 333 8.92 -25.61 -7.06
C ALA A 333 8.64 -26.32 -5.72
N ASP A 334 8.47 -27.64 -5.74
CA ASP A 334 8.17 -28.42 -4.54
C ASP A 334 9.36 -28.47 -3.58
N GLU A 335 10.58 -28.56 -4.10
CA GLU A 335 11.83 -28.50 -3.35
C GLU A 335 12.33 -27.07 -3.05
N CYS A 336 11.51 -26.03 -3.27
CA CYS A 336 11.91 -24.66 -2.95
C CYS A 336 12.31 -24.55 -1.46
N PRO A 337 13.47 -23.97 -1.12
CA PRO A 337 13.92 -23.90 0.27
C PRO A 337 13.15 -22.86 1.11
N VAL A 338 12.34 -22.00 0.47
CA VAL A 338 11.52 -20.99 1.15
C VAL A 338 10.06 -21.43 1.31
N CYS A 339 9.40 -21.85 0.22
CA CYS A 339 7.97 -22.19 0.23
C CYS A 339 7.67 -23.69 -0.01
N GLY A 340 8.70 -24.52 -0.05
CA GLY A 340 8.65 -25.95 -0.34
C GLY A 340 9.26 -26.81 0.76
N THR A 341 9.74 -28.00 0.40
CA THR A 341 10.35 -28.98 1.32
C THR A 341 11.88 -28.84 1.44
N GLY A 342 12.49 -27.98 0.62
CA GLY A 342 13.93 -27.74 0.65
C GLY A 342 14.40 -27.10 1.96
N LYS A 343 15.71 -27.14 2.20
CA LYS A 343 16.34 -26.48 3.34
C LYS A 343 17.16 -25.28 2.86
N LEU A 344 17.04 -24.15 3.55
CA LEU A 344 17.93 -23.00 3.38
C LEU A 344 19.25 -23.29 4.10
N ASP A 345 20.37 -22.93 3.45
CA ASP A 345 21.64 -22.81 4.14
C ASP A 345 21.58 -21.62 5.10
N VAL A 346 21.96 -21.84 6.35
CA VAL A 346 21.94 -20.82 7.39
C VAL A 346 23.15 -19.91 7.19
N VAL A 347 22.92 -18.67 6.75
CA VAL A 347 23.97 -17.65 6.70
C VAL A 347 24.25 -17.16 8.11
N THR A 348 25.53 -17.05 8.47
CA THR A 348 25.99 -16.55 9.78
C THR A 348 25.53 -15.10 10.02
N LYS A 349 25.01 -14.82 11.22
CA LYS A 349 24.52 -13.49 11.63
C LYS A 349 25.68 -12.51 11.77
N GLU A 350 25.75 -11.51 10.88
CA GLU A 350 26.67 -10.37 11.02
C GLU A 350 26.12 -9.31 12.00
N GLU A 351 26.98 -8.46 12.56
CA GLU A 351 26.57 -7.39 13.50
C GLU A 351 25.87 -6.24 12.76
N LEU A 352 26.37 -5.87 11.58
CA LEU A 352 25.87 -4.78 10.75
C LEU A 352 25.71 -5.28 9.31
N ILE A 353 24.62 -4.89 8.66
CA ILE A 353 24.42 -5.04 7.22
C ILE A 353 24.81 -3.72 6.57
N LEU A 354 25.67 -3.80 5.54
CA LEU A 354 26.07 -2.65 4.73
C LEU A 354 25.55 -2.80 3.31
N GLU A 355 24.96 -1.73 2.80
CA GLU A 355 24.47 -1.65 1.43
C GLU A 355 24.96 -0.34 0.82
N GLU A 356 25.71 -0.39 -0.27
CA GLU A 356 26.08 0.82 -1.00
C GLU A 356 24.88 1.36 -1.78
N LEU A 357 24.42 2.54 -1.39
CA LEU A 357 23.38 3.27 -2.08
C LEU A 357 23.95 4.04 -3.25
N CYS A 358 23.23 3.98 -4.36
CA CYS A 358 23.59 4.73 -5.55
C CYS A 358 23.09 6.18 -5.49
N GLY A 359 23.59 6.95 -4.52
CA GLY A 359 23.40 8.40 -4.44
C GLY A 359 24.50 9.11 -5.22
N ARG A 360 24.16 9.78 -6.34
CA ARG A 360 25.11 10.59 -7.12
C ARG A 360 25.34 11.95 -6.44
N ASN A 361 25.78 11.95 -5.18
CA ASN A 361 26.08 13.14 -4.39
C ASN A 361 27.38 13.82 -4.86
N ARG A 362 27.39 14.34 -6.09
CA ARG A 362 28.57 14.90 -6.77
C ARG A 362 29.76 13.92 -6.83
N GLY A 363 29.47 12.61 -6.96
CA GLY A 363 30.48 11.54 -7.01
C GLY A 363 30.86 10.91 -5.67
N LYS A 364 30.21 11.30 -4.57
CA LYS A 364 30.43 10.69 -3.25
C LYS A 364 29.66 9.39 -3.10
N ARG A 365 30.33 8.35 -2.59
CA ARG A 365 29.72 7.05 -2.27
C ARG A 365 28.77 7.20 -1.09
N THR A 366 27.69 6.45 -1.08
CA THR A 366 26.67 6.50 -0.02
C THR A 366 26.46 5.10 0.51
N TYR A 367 26.44 4.93 1.82
CA TYR A 367 26.27 3.64 2.47
C TYR A 367 25.05 3.67 3.38
N SER A 368 24.20 2.67 3.27
CA SER A 368 23.24 2.35 4.31
C SER A 368 23.86 1.35 5.26
N ILE A 369 23.74 1.63 6.55
CA ILE A 369 24.20 0.76 7.62
C ILE A 369 22.97 0.41 8.44
N THR A 370 22.68 -0.88 8.55
CA THR A 370 21.57 -1.38 9.37
C THR A 370 22.08 -2.37 10.40
N PRO A 371 21.89 -2.12 11.70
CA PRO A 371 22.22 -3.11 12.73
C PRO A 371 21.25 -4.29 12.65
N THR A 372 21.76 -5.50 12.92
CA THR A 372 20.92 -6.71 12.94
C THR A 372 20.05 -6.83 14.20
N GLU A 373 20.22 -5.91 15.14
CA GLU A 373 19.36 -5.69 16.31
C GLU A 373 18.97 -4.22 16.38
N THR A 374 17.67 -3.94 16.48
CA THR A 374 17.15 -2.57 16.54
C THR A 374 17.34 -1.98 17.94
N PHE A 375 17.71 -0.70 18.02
CA PHE A 375 17.86 0.02 19.28
C PHE A 375 17.45 1.48 19.09
N ASP A 376 17.04 2.15 20.18
CA ASP A 376 16.72 3.58 20.13
C ASP A 376 18.01 4.42 20.18
N VAL A 377 18.20 5.25 19.15
CA VAL A 377 19.35 6.16 19.05
C VAL A 377 19.22 7.28 20.08
N ASP A 378 20.25 7.47 20.91
CA ASP A 378 20.36 8.61 21.83
C ASP A 378 20.72 9.88 21.04
N VAL A 379 19.67 10.59 20.60
CA VAL A 379 19.78 11.78 19.74
C VAL A 379 20.63 12.87 20.39
N ASP A 380 20.57 13.04 21.70
CA ASP A 380 21.31 14.08 22.42
C ASP A 380 22.81 13.74 22.47
N ALA A 381 23.14 12.48 22.75
CA ALA A 381 24.52 11.99 22.74
C ALA A 381 25.13 12.08 21.33
N VAL A 382 24.41 11.60 20.31
CA VAL A 382 24.86 11.66 18.91
C VAL A 382 25.06 13.11 18.47
N THR A 383 24.13 14.01 18.81
CA THR A 383 24.23 15.44 18.47
C THR A 383 25.46 16.10 19.10
N ARG A 384 25.78 15.77 20.36
CA ARG A 384 26.99 16.28 21.03
C ARG A 384 28.26 15.81 20.33
N ILE A 385 28.37 14.50 20.07
CA ILE A 385 29.54 13.90 19.40
C ILE A 385 29.69 14.46 17.98
N ALA A 386 28.58 14.62 17.25
CA ALA A 386 28.56 15.21 15.93
C ALA A 386 29.13 16.63 15.92
N LYS A 387 28.71 17.49 16.86
CA LYS A 387 29.22 18.87 17.00
C LYS A 387 30.72 18.89 17.34
N GLU A 388 31.19 18.01 18.21
CA GLU A 388 32.62 17.86 18.53
C GLU A 388 33.45 17.46 17.31
N LYS A 389 32.87 16.67 16.40
CA LYS A 389 33.47 16.26 15.12
C LYS A 389 33.25 17.27 13.97
N GLY A 390 32.68 18.43 14.25
CA GLY A 390 32.49 19.51 13.26
C GLY A 390 31.28 19.33 12.33
N PHE A 391 30.35 18.43 12.65
CA PHE A 391 29.08 18.32 11.95
C PHE A 391 28.11 19.43 12.38
N ILE A 392 27.37 19.95 11.40
CA ILE A 392 26.22 20.82 11.59
C ILE A 392 24.99 19.93 11.53
N VAL A 393 24.15 19.97 12.57
CA VAL A 393 22.85 19.28 12.56
C VAL A 393 21.88 20.12 11.71
N GLU A 394 21.43 19.55 10.60
CA GLU A 394 20.53 20.22 9.66
C GLU A 394 19.06 19.99 10.02
N ASN A 395 18.72 18.79 10.48
CA ASN A 395 17.34 18.41 10.78
C ASN A 395 17.27 17.43 11.95
N GLN A 396 16.34 17.68 12.86
CA GLN A 396 15.96 16.77 13.94
C GLN A 396 14.45 16.54 13.87
N GLY A 397 14.06 15.44 13.23
CA GLY A 397 12.67 15.01 13.08
C GLY A 397 12.24 14.02 14.16
N ASN A 398 11.00 13.56 14.08
CA ASN A 398 10.47 12.56 15.02
C ASN A 398 11.05 11.16 14.78
N LEU A 399 11.45 10.87 13.53
CA LEU A 399 11.91 9.55 13.09
C LEU A 399 13.42 9.46 12.84
N GLY A 400 14.15 10.57 12.92
CA GLY A 400 15.59 10.58 12.66
C GLY A 400 16.29 11.93 12.86
N LEU A 401 17.61 11.90 12.72
CA LEU A 401 18.54 13.02 12.88
C LEU A 401 19.46 13.07 11.67
N SER A 402 19.51 14.22 10.98
CA SER A 402 20.41 14.44 9.83
C SER A 402 21.43 15.52 10.14
N MET A 403 22.68 15.23 9.78
CA MET A 403 23.83 16.08 10.04
C MET A 403 24.83 16.04 8.89
N ARG A 404 25.60 17.11 8.70
CA ARG A 404 26.63 17.14 7.66
C ARG A 404 27.87 17.93 8.04
N THR A 405 28.95 17.64 7.35
CA THR A 405 30.09 18.55 7.15
C THR A 405 30.10 19.02 5.70
N ASN A 406 31.17 19.70 5.28
CA ASN A 406 31.40 19.99 3.86
C ASN A 406 31.51 18.69 3.03
N ASP A 407 32.05 17.63 3.64
CA ASP A 407 32.43 16.42 2.93
C ASP A 407 31.52 15.23 3.18
N LEU A 408 30.94 15.12 4.36
CA LEU A 408 30.17 13.98 4.82
C LEU A 408 28.74 14.39 5.14
N SER A 409 27.78 13.48 4.94
CA SER A 409 26.43 13.61 5.50
C SER A 409 26.05 12.30 6.17
N VAL A 410 25.43 12.38 7.34
CA VAL A 410 24.95 11.23 8.10
C VAL A 410 23.51 11.48 8.51
N SER A 411 22.62 10.55 8.19
CA SER A 411 21.23 10.56 8.63
C SER A 411 20.95 9.30 9.43
N PHE A 412 20.78 9.45 10.75
CA PHE A 412 20.38 8.37 11.63
C PHE A 412 18.87 8.26 11.69
N MET A 413 18.36 7.03 11.55
CA MET A 413 16.99 6.67 11.90
C MET A 413 16.93 6.34 13.38
N LYS A 414 15.78 6.62 14.01
CA LYS A 414 15.60 6.41 15.45
C LYS A 414 15.87 4.98 15.91
N LYS A 415 15.71 3.99 15.02
CA LYS A 415 15.91 2.56 15.29
C LYS A 415 17.31 2.02 14.95
N GLY A 416 18.30 2.90 14.80
CA GLY A 416 19.71 2.53 14.69
C GLY A 416 20.24 2.51 13.26
N SER A 417 19.39 2.30 12.24
CA SER A 417 19.85 2.41 10.84
C SER A 417 20.40 3.81 10.53
N ALA A 418 21.38 3.90 9.64
CA ALA A 418 21.92 5.17 9.17
C ALA A 418 22.20 5.17 7.68
N VAL A 419 22.08 6.34 7.06
CA VAL A 419 22.60 6.63 5.71
C VAL A 419 23.82 7.54 5.84
N VAL A 420 24.96 7.10 5.31
CA VAL A 420 26.27 7.73 5.43
C VAL A 420 26.80 8.07 4.04
N VAL A 421 26.80 9.35 3.68
CA VAL A 421 27.28 9.89 2.41
C VAL A 421 28.70 10.43 2.56
N GLY A 422 29.59 10.08 1.64
CA GLY A 422 30.95 10.63 1.55
C GLY A 422 32.13 9.74 1.98
N PRO A 423 31.98 8.67 2.79
CA PRO A 423 33.09 7.73 3.04
C PRO A 423 33.66 7.13 1.75
N LYS A 424 34.96 6.79 1.74
CA LYS A 424 35.62 6.22 0.56
C LYS A 424 35.31 4.73 0.35
N ASN A 425 35.03 4.03 1.45
CA ASN A 425 34.77 2.60 1.47
C ASN A 425 33.84 2.25 2.66
N GLU A 426 33.38 1.00 2.68
CA GLU A 426 32.50 0.46 3.73
C GLU A 426 33.11 0.56 5.13
N GLN A 427 34.42 0.30 5.27
CA GLN A 427 35.10 0.37 6.57
C GLN A 427 35.05 1.79 7.15
N GLU A 428 35.34 2.82 6.34
CA GLU A 428 35.21 4.22 6.77
C GLU A 428 33.77 4.56 7.16
N ALA A 429 32.78 4.03 6.45
CA ALA A 429 31.37 4.24 6.77
C ALA A 429 30.99 3.62 8.13
N VAL A 430 31.40 2.38 8.38
CA VAL A 430 31.19 1.69 9.67
C VAL A 430 31.88 2.43 10.81
N ILE A 431 33.13 2.86 10.60
CA ILE A 431 33.89 3.60 11.60
C ILE A 431 33.14 4.88 11.97
N LEU A 432 32.75 5.68 10.97
CA LEU A 432 32.02 6.93 11.21
C LEU A 432 30.69 6.69 11.93
N TYR A 433 29.94 5.67 11.54
CA TYR A 433 28.69 5.26 12.18
C TYR A 433 28.90 4.90 13.66
N LYS A 434 29.85 4.00 13.96
CA LYS A 434 30.12 3.56 15.33
C LYS A 434 30.64 4.71 16.20
N GLU A 435 31.51 5.56 15.65
CA GLU A 435 32.02 6.74 16.36
C GLU A 435 30.91 7.74 16.72
N LEU A 436 30.00 8.03 15.78
CA LEU A 436 28.89 8.96 16.04
C LEU A 436 27.89 8.41 17.06
N LEU A 437 27.75 7.08 17.16
CA LEU A 437 27.00 6.41 18.23
C LEU A 437 27.76 6.34 19.57
N GLY A 438 28.98 6.85 19.66
CA GLY A 438 29.81 6.78 20.86
C GLY A 438 30.35 5.39 21.18
N GLN A 439 30.33 4.47 20.22
CA GLN A 439 30.86 3.11 20.38
C GLN A 439 32.39 3.12 20.17
N THR A 440 33.13 2.56 21.12
CA THR A 440 34.60 2.52 21.05
C THR A 440 35.07 1.47 20.03
N ILE A 441 35.71 1.91 18.95
CA ILE A 441 36.29 1.02 17.94
C ILE A 441 37.63 0.52 18.47
N LYS A 442 37.72 -0.76 18.83
CA LYS A 442 39.03 -1.42 18.98
C LYS A 442 39.61 -1.59 17.58
N THR A 443 40.54 -0.73 17.19
CA THR A 443 41.37 -0.97 16.01
C THR A 443 42.12 -2.29 16.20
N ALA A 444 41.80 -3.29 15.37
CA ALA A 444 42.63 -4.47 15.25
C ALA A 444 43.97 -4.04 14.62
N ASN A 445 45.05 -4.16 15.39
CA ASN A 445 46.41 -3.99 14.91
C ASN A 445 46.83 -5.14 14.00
#